data_AF-E6UL52-F1
#
_entry.id   AF-E6UL52-F1
#
_cell.length_a   1.000
_cell.length_b   1.000
_cell.length_c   1.000
_cell.angle_alpha   90.00
_cell.angle_beta   90.00
_cell.angle_gamma   90.00
#
_symmetry.space_group_name_H-M   'P 1'
#
loop_
_entity.id
_entity.type
_entity.pdbx_description
1 polymer ?
#
loop_
_entity_poly.entity_id
_entity_poly.type
_entity_poly.pdbx_seq_one_letter_code
_entity_poly.pdbx_strand_id
1 'polypeptide(L)'
;MLDLLSAGIHRYLKRPLTYLCFAASLICGITYIITSVYTSENVDFFNPDDMYFIFSIIANAVLCVMNIGTEFSSGVIRNKISSGHKKHIVYISEVLITVMISTIMFCLTAVPLVAYHIAYLQRMTYMVLSLVIIYTAYIFIGIMIVFVCFVTANRTAAAIIGGLLVFLVNVIGYTTVDVLNEPEFFTKYHHADGGYSMVAGDVTGIEDMDDIVEITQEENPEYPRGIKRNIVTVIRDSNPNVSINSFMSYCYCTNNSEELYEYEKESHSEMVRSEASMCIFAVLITICGALIFKKKNLK
;
A
#
# COMPACT_ATOMS: atom_id res chain seq x y z
N MET A 1 -21.77 -21.69 5.77
CA MET A 1 -20.78 -20.60 5.54
C MET A 1 -19.79 -20.53 6.70
N LEU A 2 -20.26 -20.50 7.95
CA LEU A 2 -19.39 -20.57 9.13
C LEU A 2 -18.49 -21.83 9.12
N ASP A 3 -19.01 -22.98 8.67
CA ASP A 3 -18.21 -24.21 8.57
C ASP A 3 -17.08 -24.13 7.53
N LEU A 4 -17.30 -23.40 6.44
CA LEU A 4 -16.24 -23.14 5.44
C LEU A 4 -15.15 -22.24 6.02
N LEU A 5 -15.56 -21.22 6.77
CA LEU A 5 -14.67 -20.27 7.40
C LEU A 5 -13.80 -20.94 8.46
N SER A 6 -14.41 -21.70 9.38
CA SER A 6 -13.68 -22.40 10.45
C SER A 6 -12.71 -23.44 9.88
N ALA A 7 -13.13 -24.23 8.89
CA ALA A 7 -12.27 -25.21 8.23
C ALA A 7 -11.11 -24.54 7.47
N GLY A 8 -11.39 -23.41 6.81
CA GLY A 8 -10.39 -22.62 6.09
C GLY A 8 -9.33 -22.05 7.05
N ILE A 9 -9.75 -21.36 8.10
CA ILE A 9 -8.87 -20.78 9.13
C ILE A 9 -8.03 -21.86 9.80
N HIS A 10 -8.66 -22.97 10.21
CA HIS A 10 -7.95 -24.10 10.84
C HIS A 10 -6.82 -24.64 9.94
N ARG A 11 -7.06 -24.71 8.64
CA ARG A 11 -6.03 -25.14 7.70
C ARG A 11 -4.92 -24.10 7.53
N TYR A 12 -5.24 -22.81 7.47
CA TYR A 12 -4.23 -21.74 7.44
C TYR A 12 -3.32 -21.85 8.67
N LEU A 13 -3.90 -21.97 9.86
CA LEU A 13 -3.15 -22.04 11.12
C LEU A 13 -2.34 -23.34 11.26
N LYS A 14 -2.75 -24.46 10.65
CA LYS A 14 -1.96 -25.70 10.71
C LYS A 14 -0.68 -25.69 9.88
N ARG A 15 -0.47 -24.70 9.00
CA ARG A 15 0.66 -24.70 8.08
C ARG A 15 1.87 -23.99 8.66
N PRO A 16 3.07 -24.59 8.59
CA PRO A 16 4.29 -23.97 9.12
C PRO A 16 4.63 -22.66 8.40
N LEU A 17 4.30 -22.56 7.10
CA LEU A 17 4.48 -21.33 6.31
C LEU A 17 3.74 -20.13 6.90
N THR A 18 2.56 -20.34 7.48
CA THR A 18 1.77 -19.27 8.10
C THR A 18 2.52 -18.66 9.28
N TYR A 19 3.09 -19.50 10.14
CA TYR A 19 3.90 -19.04 11.27
C TYR A 19 5.20 -18.37 10.82
N LEU A 20 5.81 -18.83 9.73
CA LEU A 20 6.97 -18.17 9.14
C LEU A 20 6.63 -16.75 8.66
N CYS A 21 5.52 -16.57 7.96
CA CYS A 21 5.05 -15.25 7.51
C CYS A 21 4.65 -14.34 8.68
N PHE A 22 4.05 -14.91 9.74
CA PHE A 22 3.73 -14.18 10.97
C PHE A 22 4.99 -13.71 11.68
N ALA A 23 5.99 -14.58 11.83
CA ALA A 23 7.28 -14.22 12.40
C ALA A 23 7.99 -13.15 11.57
N ALA A 24 8.01 -13.29 10.24
CA ALA A 24 8.61 -12.29 9.35
C ALA A 24 7.94 -10.91 9.50
N SER A 25 6.60 -10.87 9.59
CA SER A 25 5.86 -9.62 9.76
C SER A 25 6.13 -8.96 11.10
N LEU A 26 6.20 -9.74 12.18
CA LEU A 26 6.58 -9.24 13.49
C LEU A 26 8.02 -8.69 13.48
N ILE A 27 8.96 -9.39 12.83
CA ILE A 27 10.34 -8.94 12.66
C ILE A 27 10.37 -7.60 11.92
N CYS A 28 9.65 -7.45 10.81
CA CYS A 28 9.57 -6.19 10.07
C CYS A 28 9.09 -5.02 10.95
N GLY A 29 8.05 -5.23 11.76
CA GLY A 29 7.54 -4.19 12.69
C GLY A 29 8.54 -3.84 13.79
N ILE A 30 9.25 -4.82 14.34
CA ILE A 30 10.29 -4.59 15.36
C ILE A 30 11.50 -3.87 14.76
N THR A 31 11.98 -4.31 13.59
CA THR A 31 13.14 -3.69 12.93
C THR A 31 12.85 -2.24 12.56
N TYR A 32 11.63 -1.93 12.12
CA TYR A 32 11.22 -0.56 11.86
C TYR A 32 11.42 0.35 13.08
N ILE A 33 10.98 -0.09 14.27
CA ILE A 33 11.12 0.68 15.51
C ILE A 33 12.56 0.81 15.93
N ILE A 34 13.33 -0.27 15.83
CA ILE A 34 14.75 -0.25 16.17
C ILE A 34 15.46 0.81 15.31
N THR A 35 15.22 0.80 14.01
CA THR A 35 15.77 1.76 13.06
C THR A 35 15.30 3.19 13.36
N SER A 36 14.01 3.39 13.68
CA SER A 36 13.48 4.72 14.01
C SER A 36 14.10 5.30 15.28
N VAL A 37 14.31 4.47 16.31
CA VAL A 37 14.99 4.89 17.55
C VAL A 37 16.45 5.24 17.29
N TYR A 38 17.20 4.37 16.59
CA TYR A 38 18.61 4.65 16.31
C TYR A 38 18.82 5.89 15.45
N THR A 39 17.91 6.15 14.51
CA THR A 39 17.92 7.39 13.69
C THR A 39 17.67 8.63 14.55
N SER A 40 16.76 8.56 15.52
CA SER A 40 16.50 9.68 16.43
C SER A 40 17.72 10.03 17.31
N GLU A 41 18.59 9.06 17.57
CA GLU A 41 19.79 9.24 18.39
C GLU A 41 21.04 9.55 17.55
N ASN A 42 21.09 9.13 16.29
CA ASN A 42 22.25 9.29 15.39
C ASN A 42 21.78 9.70 13.99
N VAL A 43 22.08 10.95 13.61
CA VAL A 43 21.68 11.55 12.32
C VAL A 43 22.29 10.80 11.11
N ASP A 44 23.39 10.07 11.31
CA ASP A 44 24.08 9.30 10.27
C ASP A 44 23.61 7.83 10.14
N PHE A 45 22.63 7.38 10.94
CA PHE A 45 22.14 6.00 10.89
C PHE A 45 21.05 5.80 9.83
N PHE A 46 20.91 4.57 9.32
CA PHE A 46 19.96 4.20 8.27
C PHE A 46 18.54 4.68 8.60
N ASN A 47 17.95 5.55 7.78
CA ASN A 47 16.60 6.07 8.00
C ASN A 47 15.55 4.94 7.91
N PRO A 48 14.49 4.95 8.75
CA PRO A 48 13.44 3.94 8.72
C PRO A 48 12.62 4.04 7.42
N ASP A 49 12.88 3.14 6.48
CA ASP A 49 12.30 3.17 5.13
C ASP A 49 10.94 2.43 5.04
N ASP A 50 10.15 2.75 4.02
CA ASP A 50 8.85 2.14 3.72
C ASP A 50 8.97 0.63 3.39
N MET A 51 10.18 0.19 3.04
CA MET A 51 10.51 -1.18 2.66
C MET A 51 10.08 -2.22 3.69
N TYR A 52 10.14 -1.92 5.00
CA TYR A 52 9.75 -2.88 6.04
C TYR A 52 8.27 -3.28 5.93
N PHE A 53 7.38 -2.32 5.64
CA PHE A 53 5.96 -2.59 5.44
C PHE A 53 5.70 -3.28 4.10
N ILE A 54 6.42 -2.88 3.06
CA ILE A 54 6.34 -3.52 1.74
C ILE A 54 6.73 -5.01 1.84
N PHE A 55 7.79 -5.35 2.58
CA PHE A 55 8.18 -6.75 2.77
C PHE A 55 7.11 -7.58 3.50
N SER A 56 6.46 -7.04 4.53
CA SER A 56 5.37 -7.75 5.22
C SER A 56 4.14 -7.91 4.32
N ILE A 57 3.83 -6.91 3.49
CA ILE A 57 2.76 -6.98 2.49
C ILE A 57 3.07 -8.05 1.42
N ILE A 58 4.31 -8.14 0.96
CA ILE A 58 4.74 -9.20 0.04
C ILE A 58 4.60 -10.57 0.72
N ALA A 59 4.99 -10.69 2.00
CA ALA A 59 4.80 -11.92 2.75
C ALA A 59 3.31 -12.30 2.87
N ASN A 60 2.42 -11.33 3.08
CA ASN A 60 0.97 -11.52 3.07
C ASN A 60 0.49 -12.03 1.70
N ALA A 61 0.92 -11.41 0.60
CA ALA A 61 0.56 -11.84 -0.74
C ALA A 61 1.03 -13.27 -1.03
N VAL A 62 2.28 -13.62 -0.69
CA VAL A 62 2.83 -14.98 -0.85
C VAL A 62 2.03 -15.99 -0.05
N LEU A 63 1.70 -15.68 1.21
CA LEU A 63 0.90 -16.55 2.06
C LEU A 63 -0.49 -16.81 1.45
N CYS A 64 -1.13 -15.78 0.92
CA CYS A 64 -2.44 -15.88 0.27
C CYS A 64 -2.39 -16.74 -0.99
N VAL A 65 -1.45 -16.45 -1.89
CA VAL A 65 -1.21 -17.22 -3.13
C VAL A 65 -0.99 -18.70 -2.81
N MET A 66 -0.09 -19.00 -1.87
CA MET A 66 0.30 -20.39 -1.60
C MET A 66 -0.85 -21.17 -0.98
N ASN A 67 -1.62 -20.56 -0.07
CA ASN A 67 -2.74 -21.23 0.56
C ASN A 67 -3.89 -21.48 -0.42
N ILE A 68 -4.31 -20.47 -1.16
CA ILE A 68 -5.41 -20.62 -2.14
C ILE A 68 -4.97 -21.51 -3.30
N GLY A 69 -3.75 -21.33 -3.80
CA GLY A 69 -3.18 -22.15 -4.87
C GLY A 69 -3.14 -23.64 -4.52
N THR A 70 -2.85 -23.98 -3.26
CA THR A 70 -2.92 -25.38 -2.82
C THR A 70 -4.34 -25.93 -2.75
N GLU A 71 -5.36 -25.10 -2.49
CA GLU A 71 -6.75 -25.57 -2.56
C GLU A 71 -7.13 -26.00 -3.97
N PHE A 72 -6.69 -25.21 -4.97
CA PHE A 72 -6.91 -25.52 -6.38
C PHE A 72 -6.16 -26.79 -6.78
N SER A 73 -4.87 -26.92 -6.43
CA SER A 73 -4.08 -28.11 -6.81
C SER A 73 -4.58 -29.39 -6.15
N SER A 74 -5.05 -29.32 -4.91
CA SER A 74 -5.53 -30.48 -4.17
C SER A 74 -7.02 -30.79 -4.42
N GLY A 75 -7.69 -30.05 -5.32
CA GLY A 75 -9.11 -30.25 -5.63
C GLY A 75 -10.08 -29.91 -4.50
N VAL A 76 -9.62 -29.23 -3.44
CA VAL A 76 -10.44 -28.88 -2.25
C VAL A 76 -11.64 -28.03 -2.64
N ILE A 77 -11.47 -27.10 -3.59
CA ILE A 77 -12.55 -26.25 -4.10
C ILE A 77 -13.63 -27.08 -4.80
N ARG A 78 -13.25 -28.11 -5.58
CA ARG A 78 -14.22 -29.03 -6.20
C ARG A 78 -14.95 -29.86 -5.14
N ASN A 79 -14.25 -30.28 -4.08
CA ASN A 79 -14.86 -31.01 -2.98
C ASN A 79 -15.88 -30.15 -2.23
N LYS A 80 -15.55 -28.89 -1.91
CA LYS A 80 -16.48 -27.92 -1.27
C LYS A 80 -17.79 -27.79 -2.07
N ILE A 81 -17.69 -27.69 -3.40
CA ILE A 81 -18.85 -27.57 -4.30
C ILE A 81 -19.63 -28.90 -4.38
N SER A 82 -18.92 -30.02 -4.47
CA SER A 82 -19.54 -31.35 -4.51
C SER A 82 -20.31 -31.68 -3.23
N SER A 83 -19.87 -31.16 -2.09
CA SER A 83 -20.59 -31.21 -0.80
C SER A 83 -21.82 -30.30 -0.74
N GLY A 84 -22.20 -29.62 -1.83
CA GLY A 84 -23.42 -28.81 -1.93
C GLY A 84 -23.23 -27.30 -1.75
N HIS A 85 -22.01 -26.80 -1.57
CA HIS A 85 -21.78 -25.36 -1.44
C HIS A 85 -21.85 -24.63 -2.80
N LYS A 86 -22.54 -23.48 -2.81
CA LYS A 86 -22.61 -22.63 -4.02
C LYS A 86 -21.23 -22.00 -4.31
N LYS A 87 -20.87 -21.90 -5.59
CA LYS A 87 -19.58 -21.31 -6.04
C LYS A 87 -19.28 -19.93 -5.45
N HIS A 88 -20.26 -19.02 -5.44
CA HIS A 88 -20.07 -17.67 -4.89
C HIS A 88 -19.84 -17.68 -3.37
N ILE A 89 -20.43 -18.63 -2.64
CA ILE A 89 -20.22 -18.77 -1.18
C ILE A 89 -18.78 -19.22 -0.93
N VAL A 90 -18.25 -20.14 -1.74
CA VAL A 90 -16.84 -20.57 -1.66
C VAL A 90 -15.89 -19.41 -1.95
N TYR A 91 -16.16 -18.60 -2.97
CA TYR A 91 -15.35 -17.41 -3.27
C TYR A 91 -15.36 -16.41 -2.11
N ILE A 92 -16.55 -16.02 -1.63
CA ILE A 92 -16.70 -15.06 -0.54
C ILE A 92 -16.06 -15.60 0.75
N SER A 93 -16.13 -16.91 1.02
CA SER A 93 -15.43 -17.49 2.17
C SER A 93 -13.91 -17.35 2.06
N GLU A 94 -13.32 -17.55 0.87
CA GLU A 94 -11.86 -17.35 0.71
C GLU A 94 -11.46 -15.88 0.84
N VAL A 95 -12.28 -14.95 0.34
CA VAL A 95 -12.07 -13.51 0.56
C VAL A 95 -12.08 -13.19 2.04
N LEU A 96 -13.08 -13.67 2.80
CA LEU A 96 -13.17 -13.42 4.25
C LEU A 96 -12.03 -14.05 5.04
N ILE A 97 -11.62 -15.28 4.70
CA ILE A 97 -10.44 -15.92 5.33
C ILE A 97 -9.20 -15.07 5.07
N THR A 98 -9.02 -14.61 3.83
CA THR A 98 -7.89 -13.77 3.44
C THR A 98 -7.88 -12.47 4.23
N VAL A 99 -9.03 -11.78 4.34
CA VAL A 99 -9.18 -10.57 5.16
C VAL A 99 -8.76 -10.84 6.60
N MET A 100 -9.27 -11.90 7.23
CA MET A 100 -8.91 -12.24 8.63
C MET A 100 -7.41 -12.51 8.81
N ILE A 101 -6.78 -13.24 7.90
CA ILE A 101 -5.35 -13.52 7.96
C ILE A 101 -4.51 -12.26 7.72
N SER A 102 -4.91 -11.43 6.75
CA SER A 102 -4.26 -10.14 6.51
C SER A 102 -4.42 -9.18 7.70
N THR A 103 -5.55 -9.20 8.41
CA THR A 103 -5.72 -8.46 9.68
C THR A 103 -4.73 -8.94 10.73
N ILE A 104 -4.53 -10.25 10.89
CA ILE A 104 -3.54 -10.78 11.85
C ILE A 104 -2.13 -10.32 11.47
N MET A 105 -1.76 -10.40 10.19
CA MET A 105 -0.47 -9.92 9.68
C MET A 105 -0.26 -8.44 9.96
N PHE A 106 -1.27 -7.62 9.66
CA PHE A 106 -1.26 -6.19 9.96
C PHE A 106 -1.08 -5.93 11.46
N CYS A 107 -1.84 -6.61 12.32
CA CYS A 107 -1.68 -6.50 13.77
C CYS A 107 -0.26 -6.84 14.23
N LEU A 108 0.36 -7.89 13.67
CA LEU A 108 1.74 -8.25 14.01
C LEU A 108 2.75 -7.17 13.63
N THR A 109 2.55 -6.46 12.52
CA THR A 109 3.38 -5.31 12.14
C THR A 109 3.08 -4.05 12.95
N ALA A 110 1.81 -3.79 13.25
CA ALA A 110 1.36 -2.52 13.83
C ALA A 110 1.44 -2.49 15.36
N VAL A 111 1.30 -3.63 16.05
CA VAL A 111 1.34 -3.69 17.52
C VAL A 111 2.66 -3.16 18.08
N PRO A 112 3.85 -3.55 17.57
CA PRO A 112 5.10 -2.95 18.01
C PRO A 112 5.09 -1.42 17.88
N LEU A 113 4.62 -0.92 16.73
CA LEU A 113 4.61 0.51 16.42
C LEU A 113 3.67 1.29 17.34
N VAL A 114 2.48 0.76 17.59
CA VAL A 114 1.50 1.33 18.53
C VAL A 114 2.09 1.36 19.93
N ALA A 115 2.75 0.29 20.37
CA ALA A 115 3.40 0.24 21.67
C ALA A 115 4.51 1.32 21.80
N TYR A 116 5.28 1.53 20.74
CA TYR A 116 6.28 2.59 20.68
C TYR A 116 5.66 3.99 20.85
N HIS A 117 4.66 4.35 20.03
CA HIS A 117 4.06 5.70 20.10
C HIS A 117 3.32 5.96 21.42
N ILE A 118 2.72 4.92 22.02
CA ILE A 118 2.09 5.02 23.36
C ILE A 118 3.16 5.31 24.42
N ALA A 119 4.30 4.62 24.39
CA ALA A 119 5.37 4.81 25.34
C ALA A 119 5.97 6.23 25.29
N TYR A 120 6.03 6.84 24.11
CA TYR A 120 6.57 8.19 23.89
C TYR A 120 5.52 9.32 23.94
N LEU A 121 4.27 9.04 24.34
CA LEU A 121 3.18 10.04 24.50
C LEU A 121 2.96 10.94 23.26
N GLN A 122 3.21 10.42 22.06
CA GLN A 122 3.00 11.17 20.82
C GLN A 122 1.50 11.32 20.50
N ARG A 123 1.15 12.35 19.71
CA ARG A 123 -0.24 12.64 19.31
C ARG A 123 -0.91 11.42 18.65
N MET A 124 -2.04 10.98 19.23
CA MET A 124 -2.75 9.76 18.81
C MET A 124 -3.83 9.98 17.75
N THR A 125 -4.32 11.22 17.57
CA THR A 125 -5.53 11.51 16.80
C THR A 125 -5.41 11.10 15.33
N TYR A 126 -4.25 11.31 14.72
CA TYR A 126 -4.02 11.00 13.30
C TYR A 126 -3.25 9.70 13.06
N MET A 127 -2.70 9.10 14.13
CA MET A 127 -2.12 7.76 14.11
C MET A 127 -3.18 6.70 13.79
N VAL A 128 -4.40 6.85 14.31
CA VAL A 128 -5.50 5.92 14.02
C VAL A 128 -5.86 5.97 12.53
N LEU A 129 -5.90 7.17 11.94
CA LEU A 129 -6.19 7.34 10.52
C LEU A 129 -5.10 6.69 9.66
N SER A 130 -3.81 6.95 9.97
CA SER A 130 -2.69 6.36 9.23
C SER A 130 -2.65 4.83 9.36
N LEU A 131 -2.98 4.28 10.53
CA LEU A 131 -3.12 2.83 10.73
C LEU A 131 -4.28 2.22 9.93
N VAL A 132 -5.41 2.91 9.83
CA VAL A 132 -6.55 2.46 9.01
C VAL A 132 -6.14 2.43 7.53
N ILE A 133 -5.42 3.44 7.06
CA ILE A 133 -4.93 3.56 5.67
C ILE A 133 -4.02 2.39 5.29
N ILE A 134 -3.03 2.08 6.11
CA ILE A 134 -2.17 0.93 5.81
C ILE A 134 -2.92 -0.40 5.96
N TYR A 135 -3.88 -0.50 6.89
CA TYR A 135 -4.70 -1.70 7.05
C TYR A 135 -5.54 -2.02 5.80
N THR A 136 -6.14 -1.01 5.16
CA THR A 136 -6.89 -1.22 3.91
C THR A 136 -5.97 -1.70 2.79
N ALA A 137 -4.72 -1.23 2.73
CA ALA A 137 -3.72 -1.70 1.76
C ALA A 137 -3.43 -3.20 1.89
N TYR A 138 -3.28 -3.71 3.13
CA TYR A 138 -3.13 -5.16 3.39
C TYR A 138 -4.31 -5.96 2.87
N ILE A 139 -5.53 -5.51 3.15
CA ILE A 139 -6.75 -6.16 2.69
C ILE A 139 -6.86 -6.13 1.16
N PHE A 140 -6.61 -4.97 0.57
CA PHE A 140 -6.73 -4.74 -0.87
C PHE A 140 -5.84 -5.72 -1.65
N ILE A 141 -4.57 -5.83 -1.27
CA ILE A 141 -3.62 -6.76 -1.88
C ILE A 141 -4.07 -8.21 -1.70
N GLY A 142 -4.55 -8.57 -0.50
CA GLY A 142 -5.14 -9.89 -0.27
C GLY A 142 -6.30 -10.21 -1.23
N ILE A 143 -7.24 -9.28 -1.40
CA ILE A 143 -8.39 -9.41 -2.31
C ILE A 143 -7.93 -9.56 -3.77
N MET A 144 -6.94 -8.77 -4.21
CA MET A 144 -6.37 -8.90 -5.56
C MET A 144 -5.77 -10.29 -5.79
N ILE A 145 -5.04 -10.82 -4.81
CA ILE A 145 -4.46 -12.16 -4.89
C ILE A 145 -5.55 -13.23 -4.96
N VAL A 146 -6.60 -13.14 -4.14
CA VAL A 146 -7.74 -14.06 -4.22
C VAL A 146 -8.34 -14.04 -5.62
N PHE A 147 -8.56 -12.85 -6.18
CA PHE A 147 -9.08 -12.69 -7.53
C PHE A 147 -8.18 -13.42 -8.56
N VAL A 148 -6.87 -13.18 -8.53
CA VAL A 148 -5.90 -13.83 -9.43
C VAL A 148 -5.93 -15.35 -9.30
N CYS A 149 -5.94 -15.89 -8.07
CA CYS A 149 -6.01 -17.32 -7.83
C CYS A 149 -7.27 -17.95 -8.43
N PHE A 150 -8.43 -17.30 -8.29
CA PHE A 150 -9.69 -17.82 -8.82
C PHE A 150 -9.81 -17.69 -10.35
N VAL A 151 -9.24 -16.64 -10.94
CA VAL A 151 -9.18 -16.46 -12.39
C VAL A 151 -8.29 -17.53 -13.03
N THR A 152 -7.12 -17.79 -12.46
CA THR A 152 -6.13 -18.74 -13.01
C THR A 152 -6.48 -20.20 -12.72
N ALA A 153 -6.99 -20.52 -11.52
CA ALA A 153 -7.25 -21.88 -11.02
C ALA A 153 -6.06 -22.86 -11.15
N ASN A 154 -4.84 -22.37 -11.36
CA ASN A 154 -3.60 -23.13 -11.41
C ASN A 154 -2.62 -22.52 -10.42
N ARG A 155 -2.07 -23.35 -9.52
CA ARG A 155 -1.17 -22.92 -8.45
C ARG A 155 0.05 -22.16 -8.96
N THR A 156 0.73 -22.68 -9.97
CA THR A 156 1.98 -22.10 -10.49
C THR A 156 1.71 -20.80 -11.22
N ALA A 157 0.68 -20.79 -12.09
CA ALA A 157 0.29 -19.59 -12.81
C ALA A 157 -0.19 -18.48 -11.85
N ALA A 158 -0.98 -18.84 -10.83
CA ALA A 158 -1.44 -17.90 -9.81
C ALA A 158 -0.27 -17.24 -9.06
N ALA A 159 0.78 -18.01 -8.74
CA ALA A 159 1.94 -17.49 -8.05
C ALA A 159 2.76 -16.52 -8.90
N ILE A 160 3.01 -16.87 -10.16
CA ILE A 160 3.76 -16.01 -11.08
C ILE A 160 2.97 -14.71 -11.35
N ILE A 161 1.69 -14.84 -11.72
CA ILE A 161 0.84 -13.68 -12.04
C ILE A 161 0.61 -12.82 -10.80
N GLY A 162 0.34 -13.42 -9.64
CA GLY A 162 0.14 -12.71 -8.38
C GLY A 162 1.40 -11.95 -7.93
N GLY A 163 2.58 -12.59 -8.02
CA GLY A 163 3.84 -11.94 -7.70
C GLY A 163 4.16 -10.76 -8.63
N LEU A 164 4.00 -10.95 -9.94
CA LEU A 164 4.17 -9.88 -10.92
C LEU A 164 3.17 -8.73 -10.68
N LEU A 165 1.93 -9.05 -10.33
CA LEU A 165 0.91 -8.04 -10.03
C LEU A 165 1.29 -7.18 -8.82
N VAL A 166 1.76 -7.79 -7.72
CA VAL A 166 2.21 -7.03 -6.54
C VAL A 166 3.39 -6.12 -6.90
N PHE A 167 4.35 -6.63 -7.68
CA PHE A 167 5.47 -5.84 -8.14
C PHE A 167 5.03 -4.65 -9.01
N LEU A 168 4.18 -4.88 -10.01
CA LEU A 168 3.66 -3.84 -10.89
C LEU A 168 2.86 -2.78 -10.14
N VAL A 169 2.04 -3.18 -9.16
CA VAL A 169 1.29 -2.24 -8.33
C VAL A 169 2.23 -1.31 -7.57
N ASN A 170 3.34 -1.81 -7.02
CA ASN A 170 4.33 -0.96 -6.36
C ASN A 170 5.03 -0.01 -7.33
N VAL A 171 5.50 -0.50 -8.49
CA VAL A 171 6.16 0.35 -9.51
C VAL A 171 5.22 1.46 -10.01
N ILE A 172 3.96 1.12 -10.28
CA ILE A 172 2.95 2.10 -10.66
C ILE A 172 2.74 3.10 -9.51
N GLY A 173 2.76 2.66 -8.25
CA GLY A 173 2.61 3.54 -7.08
C GLY A 173 3.65 4.64 -7.07
N TYR A 174 4.93 4.27 -7.06
CA TYR A 174 6.04 5.22 -7.05
C TYR A 174 6.00 6.17 -8.25
N THR A 175 5.91 5.63 -9.47
CA THR A 175 5.90 6.46 -10.68
C THR A 175 4.74 7.45 -10.73
N THR A 176 3.58 7.09 -10.17
CA THR A 176 2.41 7.96 -10.14
C THR A 176 2.58 9.09 -9.12
N VAL A 177 3.21 8.82 -7.98
CA VAL A 177 3.57 9.85 -6.99
C VAL A 177 4.57 10.83 -7.60
N ASP A 178 5.63 10.33 -8.25
CA ASP A 178 6.65 11.17 -8.89
C ASP A 178 6.03 12.12 -9.93
N VAL A 179 5.21 11.58 -10.84
CA VAL A 179 4.54 12.36 -11.90
C VAL A 179 3.57 13.40 -11.32
N LEU A 180 2.91 13.13 -10.18
CA LEU A 180 2.00 14.11 -9.57
C LEU A 180 2.72 15.22 -8.82
N ASN A 181 3.92 14.92 -8.32
CA ASN A 181 4.77 15.82 -7.53
C ASN A 181 5.63 16.74 -8.40
N GLU A 182 5.60 16.58 -9.73
CA GLU A 182 6.25 17.53 -10.62
C GLU A 182 5.73 18.96 -10.41
N PRO A 183 6.60 19.98 -10.41
CA PRO A 183 6.19 21.38 -10.30
C PRO A 183 5.49 21.83 -11.59
N GLU A 184 4.52 22.74 -11.47
CA GLU A 184 3.79 23.27 -12.64
C GLU A 184 4.64 24.22 -13.49
N PHE A 185 5.57 24.94 -12.84
CA PHE A 185 6.46 25.92 -13.47
C PHE A 185 7.91 25.70 -13.01
N PHE A 186 8.85 26.02 -13.89
CA PHE A 186 10.26 26.22 -13.57
C PHE A 186 10.56 27.72 -13.50
N THR A 187 11.18 28.15 -12.41
CA THR A 187 11.65 29.53 -12.25
C THR A 187 13.09 29.62 -12.77
N LYS A 188 13.33 30.45 -13.78
CA LYS A 188 14.67 30.76 -14.31
C LYS A 188 15.19 32.06 -13.71
N TYR A 189 16.35 32.00 -13.09
CA TYR A 189 17.10 33.17 -12.66
C TYR A 189 18.19 33.46 -13.67
N HIS A 190 18.12 34.62 -14.32
CA HIS A 190 19.15 35.09 -15.24
C HIS A 190 20.22 35.86 -14.45
N HIS A 191 21.47 35.43 -14.57
CA HIS A 191 22.62 36.03 -13.91
C HIS A 191 23.22 37.14 -14.78
N ALA A 192 23.86 38.13 -14.15
CA ALA A 192 24.50 39.26 -14.84
C ALA A 192 25.64 38.86 -15.78
N ASP A 193 26.19 37.64 -15.62
CA ASP A 193 27.21 37.04 -16.49
C ASP A 193 26.65 36.39 -17.77
N GLY A 194 25.31 36.39 -17.95
CA GLY A 194 24.60 35.78 -19.07
C GLY A 194 24.24 34.30 -18.87
N GLY A 195 24.59 33.71 -17.72
CA GLY A 195 24.15 32.38 -17.31
C GLY A 195 22.70 32.36 -16.80
N TYR A 196 22.13 31.17 -16.63
CA TYR A 196 20.85 31.01 -15.95
C TYR A 196 20.88 29.80 -15.00
N SER A 197 20.15 29.89 -13.88
CA SER A 197 19.83 28.76 -13.01
C SER A 197 18.32 28.49 -13.04
N MET A 198 17.94 27.21 -13.10
CA MET A 198 16.55 26.77 -13.04
C MET A 198 16.26 26.18 -11.67
N VAL A 199 15.16 26.60 -11.05
CA VAL A 199 14.64 26.04 -9.82
C VAL A 199 13.22 25.52 -10.06
N ALA A 200 12.94 24.33 -9.55
CA ALA A 200 11.62 23.72 -9.57
C ALA A 200 10.65 24.48 -8.66
N GLY A 201 9.48 24.86 -9.19
CA GLY A 201 8.42 25.52 -8.43
C GLY A 201 8.44 27.05 -8.53
N ASP A 202 7.40 27.65 -7.97
CA ASP A 202 7.24 29.10 -7.88
C ASP A 202 7.94 29.62 -6.62
N VAL A 203 9.19 30.05 -6.77
CA VAL A 203 10.00 30.54 -5.64
C VAL A 203 9.92 32.06 -5.63
N THR A 204 8.91 32.59 -4.95
CA THR A 204 8.80 34.02 -4.63
C THR A 204 9.47 34.29 -3.28
N GLY A 205 10.79 34.33 -3.27
CA GLY A 205 11.53 34.72 -2.06
C GLY A 205 12.89 34.05 -1.96
N ILE A 206 13.90 34.66 -2.56
CA ILE A 206 15.27 34.53 -2.10
C ILE A 206 15.73 35.95 -1.79
N GLU A 207 15.98 36.17 -0.50
CA GLU A 207 16.72 37.32 0.02
C GLU A 207 18.16 37.21 -0.51
N ASP A 208 18.63 38.28 -1.15
CA ASP A 208 20.03 38.58 -1.48
C ASP A 208 20.77 37.64 -2.45
N MET A 209 20.57 37.87 -3.76
CA MET A 209 21.59 37.60 -4.78
C MET A 209 21.71 38.85 -5.68
N ASP A 210 22.71 39.69 -5.40
CA ASP A 210 23.02 40.96 -6.12
C ASP A 210 23.25 40.80 -7.65
N ASP A 211 23.33 39.56 -8.14
CA ASP A 211 23.69 39.21 -9.52
C ASP A 211 22.51 38.75 -10.40
N ILE A 212 21.26 38.74 -9.90
CA ILE A 212 20.08 38.33 -10.67
C ILE A 212 19.47 39.52 -11.43
N VAL A 213 19.40 39.42 -12.76
CA VAL A 213 18.94 40.49 -13.65
C VAL A 213 17.47 40.30 -14.07
N GLU A 214 17.03 39.05 -14.26
CA GLU A 214 15.67 38.75 -14.73
C GLU A 214 15.19 37.41 -14.15
N ILE A 215 13.91 37.36 -13.77
CA ILE A 215 13.23 36.14 -13.33
C ILE A 215 12.17 35.81 -14.37
N THR A 216 12.33 34.68 -15.06
CA THR A 216 11.34 34.20 -16.04
C THR A 216 10.75 32.88 -15.57
N GLN A 217 9.43 32.76 -15.58
CA GLN A 217 8.76 31.49 -15.35
C GLN A 217 8.54 30.77 -16.69
N GLU A 218 8.94 29.51 -16.75
CA GLU A 218 8.67 28.62 -17.87
C GLU A 218 7.76 27.47 -17.44
N GLU A 219 6.80 27.13 -18.29
CA GLU A 219 5.92 26.00 -18.05
C GLU A 219 6.67 24.67 -18.08
N ASN A 220 6.45 23.80 -17.08
CA ASN A 220 7.00 22.45 -17.10
C ASN A 220 6.22 21.57 -18.10
N PRO A 221 6.85 21.05 -19.18
CA PRO A 221 6.18 20.19 -20.14
C PRO A 221 5.83 18.79 -19.60
N GLU A 222 6.52 18.32 -18.56
CA GLU A 222 6.28 17.01 -17.96
C GLU A 222 5.02 17.01 -17.09
N TYR A 223 4.71 18.18 -16.49
CA TYR A 223 3.63 18.37 -15.53
C TYR A 223 2.29 17.90 -16.12
N PRO A 224 1.60 16.92 -15.49
CA PRO A 224 0.34 16.44 -16.00
C PRO A 224 -0.74 17.51 -15.83
N ARG A 225 -1.36 17.96 -16.93
CA ARG A 225 -2.46 18.95 -16.92
C ARG A 225 -3.82 18.34 -17.28
N GLY A 226 -4.88 18.95 -16.76
CA GLY A 226 -6.27 18.64 -17.09
C GLY A 226 -6.63 17.16 -16.92
N ILE A 227 -7.12 16.53 -17.99
CA ILE A 227 -7.56 15.12 -18.00
C ILE A 227 -6.41 14.16 -17.65
N LYS A 228 -5.18 14.44 -18.11
CA LYS A 228 -4.00 13.61 -17.82
C LYS A 228 -3.79 13.53 -16.30
N ARG A 229 -3.80 14.67 -15.61
CA ARG A 229 -3.66 14.72 -14.14
C ARG A 229 -4.74 13.90 -13.46
N ASN A 230 -6.01 14.10 -13.84
CA ASN A 230 -7.13 13.38 -13.24
C ASN A 230 -7.01 11.86 -13.37
N ILE A 231 -6.61 11.34 -14.53
CA ILE A 231 -6.41 9.89 -14.73
C ILE A 231 -5.30 9.37 -13.80
N VAL A 232 -4.17 10.08 -13.76
CA VAL A 232 -3.01 9.69 -12.95
C VAL A 232 -3.36 9.79 -11.45
N THR A 233 -4.14 10.79 -11.02
CA THR A 233 -4.69 10.89 -9.65
C THR A 233 -5.57 9.70 -9.31
N VAL A 234 -6.48 9.27 -10.19
CA VAL A 234 -7.33 8.09 -9.93
C VAL A 234 -6.50 6.81 -9.81
N ILE A 235 -5.45 6.67 -10.64
CA ILE A 235 -4.53 5.53 -10.54
C ILE A 235 -3.78 5.55 -9.21
N ARG A 236 -3.28 6.73 -8.80
CA ARG A 236 -2.59 6.94 -7.52
C ARG A 236 -3.50 6.56 -6.35
N ASP A 237 -4.68 7.16 -6.31
CA ASP A 237 -5.63 7.05 -5.22
C ASP A 237 -6.19 5.62 -5.08
N SER A 238 -6.06 4.78 -6.12
CA SER A 238 -6.48 3.38 -6.07
C SER A 238 -5.34 2.41 -5.75
N ASN A 239 -4.14 2.93 -5.51
CA ASN A 239 -2.94 2.13 -5.35
C ASN A 239 -2.59 1.93 -3.85
N PRO A 240 -2.51 0.69 -3.36
CA PRO A 240 -2.17 0.42 -1.96
C PRO A 240 -0.77 0.89 -1.54
N ASN A 241 0.16 1.10 -2.47
CA ASN A 241 1.49 1.64 -2.14
C ASN A 241 1.40 3.10 -1.67
N VAL A 242 0.44 3.87 -2.16
CA VAL A 242 0.23 5.27 -1.75
C VAL A 242 -0.20 5.34 -0.29
N SER A 243 -1.04 4.41 0.16
CA SER A 243 -1.41 4.26 1.57
C SER A 243 -0.20 3.95 2.47
N ILE A 244 0.76 3.15 2.00
CA ILE A 244 2.01 2.88 2.73
C ILE A 244 2.83 4.17 2.83
N ASN A 245 3.01 4.89 1.71
CA ASN A 245 3.77 6.13 1.67
C ASN A 245 3.15 7.20 2.59
N SER A 246 1.83 7.40 2.54
CA SER A 246 1.14 8.34 3.43
C SER A 246 1.25 7.97 4.92
N PHE A 247 1.27 6.67 5.24
CA PHE A 247 1.53 6.21 6.60
C PHE A 247 2.98 6.49 7.02
N MET A 248 3.94 6.30 6.12
CA MET A 248 5.36 6.56 6.38
C MET A 248 5.66 8.05 6.55
N SER A 249 5.14 8.91 5.66
CA SER A 249 5.24 10.36 5.82
C SER A 249 4.67 10.83 7.16
N TYR A 250 3.54 10.25 7.60
CA TYR A 250 3.02 10.52 8.94
C TYR A 250 4.04 10.17 10.03
N CYS A 251 4.63 8.98 9.98
CA CYS A 251 5.62 8.55 10.96
C CYS A 251 6.91 9.38 10.96
N TYR A 252 7.30 9.99 9.84
CA TYR A 252 8.43 10.93 9.80
C TYR A 252 8.08 12.25 10.49
N CYS A 253 6.89 12.79 10.22
CA CYS A 253 6.46 14.06 10.78
C CYS A 253 6.19 14.01 12.30
N THR A 254 5.99 12.84 12.92
CA THR A 254 5.74 12.75 14.38
C THR A 254 6.90 13.25 15.25
N ASN A 255 8.09 13.43 14.67
CA ASN A 255 9.25 14.00 15.36
C ASN A 255 9.21 15.54 15.45
N ASN A 256 8.46 16.23 14.57
CA ASN A 256 8.35 17.69 14.54
C ASN A 256 6.88 18.15 14.50
N SER A 257 6.44 18.88 15.53
CA SER A 257 5.03 19.29 15.68
C SER A 257 4.52 20.23 14.59
N GLU A 258 5.39 21.03 13.98
CA GLU A 258 5.04 21.99 12.94
C GLU A 258 4.83 21.29 11.59
N GLU A 259 5.80 20.45 11.20
CA GLU A 259 5.69 19.57 10.02
C GLU A 259 4.48 18.64 10.10
N LEU A 260 4.19 18.10 11.28
CA LEU A 260 3.01 17.25 11.48
C LEU A 260 1.70 18.00 11.24
N TYR A 261 1.60 19.25 11.70
CA TYR A 261 0.38 20.04 11.52
C TYR A 261 0.17 20.44 10.05
N GLU A 262 1.24 20.79 9.33
CA GLU A 262 1.16 21.09 7.89
C GLU A 262 0.80 19.85 7.08
N TYR A 263 1.46 18.72 7.35
CA TYR A 263 1.18 17.44 6.70
C TYR A 263 -0.29 17.01 6.92
N GLU A 264 -0.78 17.10 8.17
CA GLU A 264 -2.16 16.78 8.50
C GLU A 264 -3.16 17.69 7.76
N LYS A 265 -2.86 19.00 7.66
CA LYS A 265 -3.75 19.97 7.02
C LYS A 265 -3.83 19.75 5.50
N GLU A 266 -2.71 19.48 4.86
CA GLU A 266 -2.62 19.36 3.40
C GLU A 266 -3.03 17.96 2.91
N SER A 267 -2.57 16.91 3.58
CA SER A 267 -2.70 15.53 3.10
C SER A 267 -3.98 14.82 3.52
N HIS A 268 -4.70 15.30 4.55
CA HIS A 268 -5.88 14.60 5.07
C HIS A 268 -6.98 14.39 4.01
N SER A 269 -7.25 15.40 3.17
CA SER A 269 -8.26 15.29 2.12
C SER A 269 -7.87 14.27 1.05
N GLU A 270 -6.59 14.19 0.71
CA GLU A 270 -6.06 13.25 -0.27
C GLU A 270 -6.08 11.81 0.27
N MET A 271 -5.69 11.64 1.53
CA MET A 271 -5.70 10.36 2.22
C MET A 271 -7.11 9.77 2.25
N VAL A 272 -8.12 10.55 2.66
CA VAL A 272 -9.52 10.08 2.68
C VAL A 272 -10.04 9.73 1.28
N ARG A 273 -9.65 10.50 0.26
CA ARG A 273 -10.04 10.23 -1.14
C ARG A 273 -9.42 8.93 -1.66
N SER A 274 -8.14 8.71 -1.39
CA SER A 274 -7.41 7.47 -1.73
C SER A 274 -8.09 6.26 -1.10
N GLU A 275 -8.38 6.31 0.20
CA GLU A 275 -9.03 5.23 0.92
C GLU A 275 -10.42 4.89 0.37
N ALA A 276 -11.22 5.92 0.06
CA ALA A 276 -12.52 5.72 -0.54
C ALA A 276 -12.41 5.02 -1.90
N SER A 277 -11.46 5.44 -2.74
CA SER A 277 -11.21 4.81 -4.04
C SER A 277 -10.80 3.35 -3.88
N MET A 278 -9.82 3.05 -3.03
CA MET A 278 -9.36 1.67 -2.78
C MET A 278 -10.49 0.76 -2.28
N CYS A 279 -11.33 1.24 -1.37
CA CYS A 279 -12.48 0.48 -0.89
C CYS A 279 -13.48 0.17 -2.02
N ILE A 280 -13.77 1.16 -2.88
CA ILE A 280 -14.64 0.96 -4.05
C ILE A 280 -14.03 -0.09 -4.98
N PHE A 281 -12.75 0.01 -5.32
CA PHE A 281 -12.06 -0.96 -6.17
C PHE A 281 -12.02 -2.37 -5.55
N ALA A 282 -11.79 -2.49 -4.24
CA ALA A 282 -11.83 -3.78 -3.54
C ALA A 282 -13.19 -4.47 -3.67
N VAL A 283 -14.29 -3.70 -3.50
CA VAL A 283 -15.65 -4.21 -3.67
C VAL A 283 -15.89 -4.61 -5.12
N LEU A 284 -15.49 -3.79 -6.09
CA LEU A 284 -15.63 -4.10 -7.52
C LEU A 284 -14.86 -5.37 -7.92
N ILE A 285 -13.60 -5.52 -7.48
CA ILE A 285 -12.78 -6.72 -7.73
C ILE A 285 -13.45 -7.96 -7.11
N THR A 286 -14.00 -7.83 -5.90
CA THR A 286 -14.70 -8.91 -5.22
C THR A 286 -15.95 -9.34 -6.01
N ILE A 287 -16.77 -8.39 -6.47
CA ILE A 287 -17.96 -8.67 -7.27
C ILE A 287 -17.58 -9.31 -8.60
N CYS A 288 -16.60 -8.75 -9.31
CA CYS A 288 -16.08 -9.28 -10.57
C CYS A 288 -15.58 -10.71 -10.42
N GLY A 289 -14.77 -10.99 -9.39
CA GLY A 289 -14.27 -12.33 -9.10
C GLY A 289 -15.38 -13.34 -8.83
N ALA A 290 -16.38 -12.96 -8.04
CA ALA A 290 -17.54 -13.81 -7.76
C ALA A 290 -18.35 -14.13 -9.04
N LEU A 291 -18.54 -13.15 -9.92
CA LEU A 291 -19.26 -13.31 -11.19
C LEU A 291 -18.50 -14.22 -12.18
N ILE A 292 -17.18 -14.01 -12.31
CA ILE A 292 -16.32 -14.84 -13.16
C ILE A 292 -16.32 -16.27 -12.65
N PHE A 293 -16.15 -16.48 -11.34
CA PHE A 293 -16.11 -17.81 -10.76
C PHE A 293 -17.45 -18.55 -10.86
N LYS A 294 -18.58 -17.82 -10.75
CA LYS A 294 -19.92 -18.40 -10.94
C LYS A 294 -20.04 -19.08 -12.32
N LYS A 295 -19.50 -18.45 -13.37
CA LYS A 295 -19.54 -18.95 -14.75
C LYS A 295 -18.47 -20.00 -15.07
N LYS A 296 -17.42 -20.12 -14.25
CA LYS A 296 -16.28 -21.01 -14.52
C LYS A 296 -16.66 -22.48 -14.37
N ASN A 297 -16.35 -23.28 -15.38
CA ASN A 297 -16.50 -24.74 -15.32
C ASN A 297 -15.29 -25.34 -14.60
N LEU A 298 -15.55 -26.04 -13.50
CA LEU A 298 -14.53 -26.77 -12.75
C LEU A 298 -14.62 -28.23 -13.23
N LYS A 299 -13.77 -28.60 -14.17
CA LYS A 299 -13.55 -30.01 -14.52
C LYS A 299 -12.54 -30.64 -13.56
#